data_AF-A0A7K4D4H2-F1
#
_entry.id   AF-A0A7K4D4H2-F1
#
_cell.length_a   1.000
_cell.length_b   1.000
_cell.length_c   1.000
_cell.angle_alpha   90.00
_cell.angle_beta   90.00
_cell.angle_gamma   90.00
#
_symmetry.space_group_name_H-M   'P 1'
#
loop_
_entity.id
_entity.type
_entity.pdbx_description
1 polymer ?
#
loop_
_entity_poly.entity_id
_entity_poly.type
_entity_poly.pdbx_seq_one_letter_code
_entity_poly.pdbx_strand_id
1 'polypeptide(L)'
;GKRLNQRKMDFVEVEVGQWDCPKCDEPLAGVFLVASTALVALLFEIKIFNAESEEHAGRIAKSIIGKALGSIPLRVIEITVQDGDLSR
;
A
#
# COMPACT_ATOMS: atom_id res chain seq x y z
N GLY A 1 -3.19 20.52 -23.10
CA GLY A 1 -3.15 19.55 -21.98
C GLY A 1 -2.80 18.19 -22.53
N LYS A 2 -1.77 17.52 -22.00
CA LYS A 2 -1.43 16.16 -22.44
C LYS A 2 -2.57 15.21 -22.05
N ARG A 3 -3.18 14.60 -23.05
CA ARG A 3 -4.17 13.53 -22.88
C ARG A 3 -3.47 12.38 -22.14
N LEU A 4 -3.88 12.15 -20.89
CA LEU A 4 -3.47 10.98 -20.13
C LEU A 4 -3.96 9.75 -20.89
N ASN A 5 -3.03 8.84 -21.13
CA ASN A 5 -3.17 7.67 -21.97
C ASN A 5 -4.22 6.71 -21.38
N GLN A 6 -5.43 6.64 -21.96
CA GLN A 6 -6.56 5.87 -21.44
C GLN A 6 -6.37 4.33 -21.48
N ARG A 7 -5.24 3.82 -22.00
CA ARG A 7 -4.97 2.38 -22.20
C ARG A 7 -4.02 1.75 -21.18
N LYS A 8 -3.49 2.53 -20.22
CA LYS A 8 -2.62 2.04 -19.13
C LYS A 8 -3.06 2.66 -17.81
N MET A 9 -4.29 2.36 -17.39
CA MET A 9 -4.75 2.77 -16.06
C MET A 9 -4.30 1.70 -15.09
N ASP A 10 -3.27 2.02 -14.30
CA ASP A 10 -2.87 1.20 -13.17
C ASP A 10 -4.02 1.23 -12.15
N PHE A 11 -4.65 0.08 -11.92
CA PHE A 11 -5.69 -0.04 -10.89
C PHE A 11 -5.03 -0.41 -9.57
N VAL A 12 -5.38 0.31 -8.51
CA VAL A 12 -4.76 0.17 -7.21
C VAL A 12 -5.85 0.10 -6.15
N GLU A 13 -5.93 -1.04 -5.46
CA GLU A 13 -6.75 -1.18 -4.25
C GLU A 13 -5.85 -1.00 -3.03
N VAL A 14 -6.33 -0.23 -2.05
CA VAL A 14 -5.59 0.07 -0.82
C VAL A 14 -6.44 -0.33 0.37
N GLU A 15 -5.89 -1.18 1.21
CA GLU A 15 -6.49 -1.64 2.46
C GLU A 15 -5.56 -1.30 3.63
N VAL A 16 -6.13 -1.16 4.82
CA VAL A 16 -5.33 -1.00 6.05
C VAL A 16 -4.84 -2.38 6.46
N GLY A 17 -3.52 -2.53 6.57
CA GLY A 17 -2.91 -3.80 6.97
C GLY A 17 -3.19 -4.13 8.43
N GLN A 18 -2.88 -5.36 8.82
CA GLN A 18 -2.83 -5.80 10.21
C GLN A 18 -1.40 -6.20 10.56
N TRP A 19 -1.05 -6.04 11.82
CA TRP A 19 0.25 -6.42 12.36
C TRP A 19 0.04 -7.36 13.54
N ASP A 20 0.73 -8.50 13.59
CA ASP A 20 0.65 -9.41 14.73
C ASP A 20 1.58 -8.97 15.88
N CYS A 21 1.03 -8.79 17.08
CA CYS A 21 1.81 -8.36 18.23
C CYS A 21 2.89 -9.41 18.56
N PRO A 22 4.21 -9.08 18.49
CA PRO A 22 5.27 -10.07 18.70
C PRO A 22 5.35 -10.61 20.14
N LYS A 23 4.51 -10.12 21.05
CA LYS A 23 4.47 -10.52 22.45
C LYS A 23 3.26 -11.38 22.80
N CYS A 24 2.10 -11.11 22.21
CA CYS A 24 0.84 -11.79 22.56
C CYS A 24 0.11 -12.40 21.35
N ASP A 25 0.64 -12.24 20.13
CA ASP A 25 0.10 -12.82 18.90
C ASP A 25 -1.34 -12.35 18.57
N GLU A 26 -1.76 -11.24 19.15
CA GLU A 26 -3.04 -10.61 18.84
C GLU A 26 -2.90 -9.67 17.64
N PRO A 27 -3.89 -9.64 16.72
CA PRO A 27 -3.87 -8.75 15.58
C PRO A 27 -4.06 -7.30 16.02
N LEU A 28 -3.10 -6.45 15.67
CA LEU A 28 -3.13 -5.02 15.88
C LEU A 28 -3.61 -4.30 14.61
N ALA A 29 -4.40 -3.25 14.79
CA ALA A 29 -4.78 -2.38 13.69
C ALA A 29 -3.53 -1.73 13.09
N GLY A 30 -3.42 -1.70 11.76
CA GLY A 30 -2.32 -1.07 11.03
C GLY A 30 -2.21 0.44 11.20
N VAL A 31 -3.00 1.07 12.08
CA VAL A 31 -2.89 2.48 12.46
C VAL A 31 -2.61 2.55 13.97
N PHE A 32 -1.41 3.00 14.35
CA PHE A 32 -1.03 3.14 15.76
C PHE A 32 -1.08 4.60 16.20
N LEU A 33 -2.01 4.91 17.11
CA LEU A 33 -2.16 6.22 17.75
C LEU A 33 -1.66 6.13 19.19
N VAL A 34 -0.65 6.92 19.55
CA VAL A 34 -0.19 7.03 20.94
C VAL A 34 -0.89 8.19 21.62
N ALA A 35 -1.52 7.89 22.76
CA ALA A 35 -2.18 8.86 23.63
C ALA A 35 -3.16 9.81 22.93
N SER A 36 -3.69 9.41 21.77
CA SER A 36 -4.51 10.27 20.88
C SER A 36 -3.81 11.57 20.45
N THR A 37 -2.49 11.66 20.60
CA THR A 37 -1.70 12.87 20.32
C THR A 37 -0.77 12.71 19.13
N ALA A 38 -0.28 11.50 18.85
CA ALA A 38 0.64 11.26 17.76
C ALA A 38 0.35 9.94 17.02
N LEU A 39 0.34 10.02 15.69
CA LEU A 39 0.39 8.86 14.81
C LEU A 39 1.83 8.35 14.75
N VAL A 40 2.02 7.08 15.07
CA VAL A 40 3.36 6.49 15.17
C VAL A 40 3.68 5.58 13.99
N ALA A 41 2.68 4.88 13.45
CA ALA A 41 2.86 4.01 12.30
C ALA A 41 1.56 3.82 11.52
N LEU A 42 1.70 3.65 10.21
CA LEU A 42 0.66 3.25 9.27
C LEU A 42 1.17 2.08 8.43
N LEU A 43 0.37 1.02 8.35
CA LEU A 43 0.60 -0.12 7.49
C LEU A 43 -0.52 -0.21 6.45
N PHE A 44 -0.14 -0.29 5.19
CA PHE A 44 -1.05 -0.41 4.06
C PHE A 44 -0.76 -1.70 3.31
N GLU A 45 -1.83 -2.41 2.95
CA GLU A 45 -1.78 -3.47 1.95
C GLU A 45 -2.27 -2.88 0.62
N ILE A 46 -1.50 -3.07 -0.44
CA ILE A 46 -1.78 -2.44 -1.74
C ILE A 46 -1.76 -3.50 -2.83
N LYS A 47 -2.88 -3.68 -3.51
CA LYS A 47 -3.00 -4.56 -4.68
C LYS A 47 -2.86 -3.71 -5.94
N ILE A 48 -1.85 -4.00 -6.74
CA ILE A 48 -1.54 -3.26 -7.96
C ILE A 48 -1.75 -4.19 -9.15
N PHE A 49 -2.66 -3.80 -10.02
CA PHE A 49 -2.94 -4.54 -11.24
C PHE A 49 -2.13 -3.96 -12.40
N ASN A 50 -1.71 -4.82 -13.32
CA ASN A 50 -0.97 -4.44 -14.54
C ASN A 50 0.43 -3.84 -14.29
N ALA A 51 1.12 -4.26 -13.21
CA ALA A 51 2.51 -3.93 -12.98
C ALA A 51 3.45 -4.74 -13.91
N GLU A 52 4.46 -4.08 -14.48
CA GLU A 52 5.41 -4.71 -15.42
C GLU A 52 6.58 -5.43 -14.70
N SER A 53 6.85 -5.08 -13.43
CA SER A 53 7.82 -5.74 -12.55
C SER A 53 7.51 -5.40 -11.07
N GLU A 54 8.17 -6.09 -10.13
CA GLU A 54 8.10 -5.73 -8.71
C GLU A 54 8.62 -4.31 -8.44
N GLU A 55 9.69 -3.87 -9.10
CA GLU A 55 10.15 -2.49 -8.96
C GLU A 55 9.14 -1.50 -9.53
N HIS A 56 8.43 -1.86 -10.60
CA HIS A 56 7.37 -1.03 -11.15
C HIS A 56 6.20 -0.92 -10.16
N ALA A 57 5.76 -2.04 -9.58
CA ALA A 57 4.74 -2.07 -8.53
C ALA A 57 5.13 -1.21 -7.33
N GLY A 58 6.36 -1.35 -6.83
CA GLY A 58 6.87 -0.56 -5.71
C GLY A 58 6.91 0.96 -5.99
N ARG A 59 7.19 1.37 -7.24
CA ARG A 59 7.12 2.77 -7.65
C ARG A 59 5.69 3.29 -7.72
N ILE A 60 4.75 2.49 -8.24
CA ILE A 60 3.32 2.84 -8.28
C ILE A 60 2.80 3.02 -6.85
N ALA A 61 3.04 2.06 -5.95
CA ALA A 61 2.64 2.12 -4.54
C ALA A 61 3.10 3.42 -3.86
N LYS A 62 4.40 3.73 -3.96
CA LYS A 62 4.99 4.95 -3.38
C LYS A 62 4.41 6.22 -3.98
N SER A 63 4.14 6.24 -5.29
CA SER A 63 3.59 7.42 -5.98
C SER A 63 2.15 7.70 -5.57
N ILE A 64 1.30 6.67 -5.48
CA ILE A 64 -0.11 6.80 -5.10
C ILE A 64 -0.23 7.25 -3.64
N ILE A 65 0.38 6.52 -2.72
CA ILE A 65 0.31 6.83 -1.28
C ILE A 65 1.07 8.13 -0.98
N GLY A 66 2.21 8.36 -1.61
CA GLY A 66 3.01 9.57 -1.40
C GLY A 66 2.28 10.84 -1.83
N LYS A 67 1.47 10.79 -2.91
CA LYS A 67 0.60 11.91 -3.28
C LYS A 67 -0.46 12.23 -2.22
N ALA A 68 -0.98 11.21 -1.54
CA ALA A 68 -1.99 11.38 -0.51
C ALA A 68 -1.40 11.83 0.84
N LEU A 69 -0.25 11.28 1.22
CA LEU A 69 0.38 11.50 2.53
C LEU A 69 1.43 12.62 2.54
N GLY A 70 1.86 13.13 1.37
CA GLY A 70 2.79 14.24 1.26
C GLY A 70 4.19 13.90 1.76
N SER A 71 4.61 14.50 2.88
CA SER A 71 5.98 14.43 3.41
C SER A 71 6.25 13.24 4.33
N ILE A 72 5.30 12.32 4.50
CA ILE A 72 5.49 11.12 5.33
C ILE A 72 6.44 10.15 4.59
N PRO A 73 7.57 9.73 5.20
CA PRO A 73 8.49 8.79 4.59
C PRO A 73 7.83 7.40 4.47
N LEU A 74 7.78 6.86 3.25
CA LEU A 74 7.19 5.55 2.95
C LEU A 74 8.28 4.49 2.77
N ARG A 75 8.04 3.31 3.34
CA ARG A 75 8.89 2.12 3.18
C ARG A 75 8.05 0.98 2.64
N VAL A 76 8.54 0.31 1.60
CA VAL A 76 7.96 -0.95 1.13
C VAL A 76 8.56 -2.05 1.99
N ILE A 77 7.70 -2.86 2.62
CA ILE A 77 8.12 -3.95 3.52
C ILE A 77 8.25 -5.25 2.72
N GLU A 78 7.22 -5.57 1.93
CA GLU A 78 7.14 -6.80 1.14
C GLU A 78 6.42 -6.52 -0.18
N ILE A 79 6.77 -7.29 -1.21
CA ILE A 79 6.06 -7.36 -2.49
C ILE A 79 5.85 -8.83 -2.78
N THR A 80 4.61 -9.22 -3.06
CA THR A 80 4.25 -10.59 -3.43
C THR A 80 3.50 -10.55 -4.75
N VAL A 81 3.96 -11.35 -5.73
CA VAL A 81 3.23 -11.52 -6.99
C VAL A 81 2.05 -12.45 -6.73
N GLN A 82 0.85 -11.95 -6.98
CA GLN A 82 -0.37 -12.75 -6.96
C GLN A 82 -0.72 -13.11 -8.41
N ASP A 83 -0.70 -14.40 -8.74
CA ASP A 83 -1.27 -14.90 -9.98
C ASP A 83 -2.78 -14.69 -9.89
N GLY A 84 -3.30 -13.72 -10.64
CA GLY A 84 -4.68 -13.26 -10.52
C GLY A 84 -5.66 -14.43 -10.64
N ASP A 85 -6.30 -14.78 -9.54
CA ASP A 85 -7.46 -15.66 -9.54
C ASP A 85 -8.62 -14.84 -10.13
N LEU A 86 -8.92 -15.05 -11.41
CA LEU A 86 -10.06 -14.49 -12.14
C LEU A 86 -11.40 -15.12 -11.68
N SER A 87 -11.54 -15.46 -10.40
CA SER A 87 -12.79 -15.92 -9.82
C SER A 87 -13.63 -14.73 -9.33
N ARG A 88 -14.08 -13.91 -10.29
CA ARG A 88 -15.31 -13.11 -10.18
C ARG A 88 -15.96 -12.88 -11.54
#